data_AF-A0A0F3MWE8-F1
#
_entry.id   AF-A0A0F3MWE8-F1
#
_cell.length_a   1.000
_cell.length_b   1.000
_cell.length_c   1.000
_cell.angle_alpha   90.00
_cell.angle_beta   90.00
_cell.angle_gamma   90.00
#
_symmetry.space_group_name_H-M   'P 1'
#
loop_
_entity.id
_entity.type
_entity.pdbx_description
1 polymer ?
#
loop_
_entity_poly.entity_id
_entity_poly.type
_entity_poly.pdbx_seq_one_letter_code
_entity_poly.pdbx_strand_id
1 'polypeptide(L)'
;MAFFQQTKILLYKPQELFDLVWDVKSYPKFLPWCSASRIISEDKYEIIAELVIQLKGFSEKYNSRVTSEITDDGIYLINTVAISGPFEYLKSTWQFVPCTAGTELKFFIDFKMKSVILDKLIGTYFTKATEKMIIAFEKRAKDVIK
;
A
#
# COMPACT_ATOMS: atom_id res chain seq x y z
N MET A 1 14.07 7.48 -8.99
CA MET A 1 12.83 8.10 -8.46
C MET A 1 11.67 7.55 -9.26
N ALA A 2 10.69 6.98 -8.56
CA ALA A 2 9.54 6.36 -9.19
C ALA A 2 8.26 6.81 -8.49
N PHE A 3 7.30 7.26 -9.28
CA PHE A 3 6.04 7.87 -8.87
C PHE A 3 4.90 7.13 -9.55
N PHE A 4 3.82 6.86 -8.82
CA PHE A 4 2.58 6.33 -9.37
C PHE A 4 1.39 6.91 -8.62
N GLN A 5 0.33 7.21 -9.35
CA GLN A 5 -0.96 7.58 -8.79
C GLN A 5 -2.08 6.92 -9.58
N GLN A 6 -3.16 6.58 -8.91
CA GLN A 6 -4.36 6.05 -9.55
C GLN A 6 -5.61 6.41 -8.75
N THR A 7 -6.68 6.75 -9.48
CA THR A 7 -8.02 6.95 -8.91
C THR A 7 -8.97 5.92 -9.51
N LYS A 8 -9.83 5.32 -8.69
CA LYS A 8 -10.89 4.41 -9.13
C LYS A 8 -12.16 4.56 -8.30
N ILE A 9 -13.30 4.30 -8.93
CA ILE A 9 -14.58 4.16 -8.23
C ILE A 9 -14.81 2.68 -7.93
N LEU A 10 -15.05 2.36 -6.66
CA LEU A 10 -15.33 1.02 -6.19
C LEU A 10 -16.68 0.99 -5.46
N LEU A 11 -17.49 -0.04 -5.71
CA LEU A 11 -18.84 -0.22 -5.17
C LEU A 11 -18.83 -0.80 -3.74
N TYR A 12 -17.92 -0.30 -2.90
CA TYR A 12 -17.74 -0.69 -1.50
C TYR A 12 -17.77 0.55 -0.62
N LYS A 13 -18.07 0.39 0.67
CA LYS A 13 -18.00 1.50 1.63
C LYS A 13 -16.53 1.87 1.92
N PRO A 14 -16.23 3.15 2.23
CA PRO A 14 -14.87 3.57 2.51
C PRO A 14 -14.19 2.76 3.60
N GLN A 15 -14.93 2.46 4.67
CA GLN A 15 -14.44 1.67 5.80
C GLN A 15 -14.03 0.24 5.40
N GLU A 16 -14.79 -0.42 4.52
CA GLU A 16 -14.50 -1.81 4.12
C GLU A 16 -13.19 -1.91 3.32
N LEU A 17 -12.92 -0.90 2.48
CA LEU A 17 -11.68 -0.79 1.73
C LEU A 17 -10.51 -0.36 2.63
N PHE A 18 -10.77 0.56 3.56
CA PHE A 18 -9.81 0.99 4.56
C PHE A 18 -9.33 -0.19 5.40
N ASP A 19 -10.24 -1.00 5.96
CA ASP A 19 -9.91 -2.16 6.80
C ASP A 19 -9.03 -3.18 6.05
N LEU A 20 -9.27 -3.33 4.75
CA LEU A 20 -8.53 -4.24 3.89
C LEU A 20 -7.08 -3.78 3.64
N VAL A 21 -6.86 -2.46 3.52
CA VAL A 21 -5.52 -1.86 3.42
C VAL A 21 -4.86 -1.74 4.81
N TRP A 22 -5.64 -1.55 5.87
CA TRP A 22 -5.13 -1.51 7.24
C TRP A 22 -4.63 -2.88 7.73
N ASP A 23 -5.19 -3.98 7.22
CA ASP A 23 -4.73 -5.35 7.51
C ASP A 23 -3.42 -5.70 6.78
N VAL A 24 -2.34 -5.01 7.15
CA VAL A 24 -0.99 -5.19 6.62
C VAL A 24 -0.49 -6.62 6.84
N LYS A 25 -0.94 -7.32 7.90
CA LYS A 25 -0.58 -8.73 8.19
C LYS A 25 -1.02 -9.67 7.08
N SER A 26 -2.16 -9.40 6.44
CA SER A 26 -2.70 -10.27 5.39
C SER A 26 -2.11 -10.05 4.01
N TYR A 27 -1.27 -9.04 3.81
CA TYR A 27 -0.67 -8.72 2.50
C TYR A 27 -0.01 -9.92 1.80
N PRO A 28 0.76 -10.81 2.47
CA PRO A 28 1.36 -11.97 1.80
C PRO A 28 0.36 -12.97 1.24
N LYS A 29 -0.91 -12.93 1.68
CA LYS A 29 -1.96 -13.84 1.20
C LYS A 29 -2.44 -13.48 -0.21
N PHE A 30 -2.25 -12.24 -0.65
CA PHE A 30 -2.85 -11.77 -1.91
C PHE A 30 -1.97 -10.83 -2.74
N LEU A 31 -0.98 -10.15 -2.16
CA LEU A 31 -0.04 -9.33 -2.91
C LEU A 31 1.07 -10.20 -3.52
N PRO A 32 1.22 -10.25 -4.85
CA PRO A 32 2.07 -11.26 -5.50
C PRO A 32 3.58 -11.04 -5.31
N TRP A 33 4.01 -9.90 -4.79
CA TRP A 33 5.42 -9.63 -4.41
C TRP A 33 5.63 -9.52 -2.91
N CYS A 34 4.57 -9.53 -2.10
CA CYS A 34 4.73 -9.52 -0.65
C CYS A 34 4.93 -10.96 -0.20
N SER A 35 6.17 -11.32 0.15
CA SER A 35 6.50 -12.68 0.59
C SER A 35 6.28 -12.90 2.08
N ALA A 36 6.40 -11.83 2.88
CA ALA A 36 6.13 -11.85 4.31
C ALA A 36 5.74 -10.46 4.80
N SER A 37 4.94 -10.43 5.86
CA SER A 37 4.52 -9.22 6.57
C SER A 37 4.44 -9.54 8.07
N ARG A 38 5.05 -8.70 8.88
CA ARG A 38 5.11 -8.86 10.34
C ARG A 38 4.86 -7.52 11.01
N ILE A 39 3.89 -7.47 11.92
CA ILE A 39 3.71 -6.30 12.77
C ILE A 39 4.76 -6.32 13.89
N ILE A 40 5.45 -5.20 14.03
CA ILE A 40 6.42 -4.94 15.09
C ILE A 40 5.71 -4.28 16.27
N SER A 41 4.86 -3.29 16.00
CA SER A 41 3.99 -2.65 16.98
C SER A 41 2.73 -2.13 16.31
N GLU A 42 1.63 -2.06 17.07
CA GLU A 42 0.32 -1.64 16.58
C GLU A 42 -0.44 -0.99 17.72
N ASP A 43 -0.97 0.20 17.43
CA ASP A 43 -1.97 0.87 18.23
C ASP A 43 -3.18 1.27 17.36
N LYS A 44 -4.07 2.10 17.88
CA LYS A 44 -5.31 2.48 17.19
C LYS A 44 -5.06 3.28 15.90
N TYR A 45 -3.98 4.05 15.82
CA TYR A 45 -3.73 5.01 14.74
C TYR A 45 -2.40 4.78 14.02
N GLU A 46 -1.51 3.94 14.58
CA GLU A 46 -0.21 3.64 14.01
C GLU A 46 0.07 2.13 14.02
N ILE A 47 0.65 1.66 12.91
CA ILE A 47 1.24 0.34 12.76
C ILE A 47 2.70 0.50 12.33
N ILE A 48 3.61 -0.15 13.04
CA ILE A 48 4.97 -0.40 12.55
C ILE A 48 5.02 -1.83 12.03
N ALA A 49 5.31 -2.00 10.74
CA ALA A 49 5.37 -3.30 10.08
C ALA A 49 6.69 -3.51 9.34
N GLU A 50 7.20 -4.74 9.35
CA GLU A 50 8.24 -5.21 8.45
C GLU A 50 7.60 -5.94 7.28
N LEU A 51 7.95 -5.56 6.06
CA LEU A 51 7.54 -6.25 4.84
C LEU A 51 8.76 -6.82 4.11
N VAL A 52 8.59 -8.00 3.50
CA VAL A 52 9.60 -8.61 2.63
C VAL A 52 9.06 -8.64 1.20
N ILE A 53 9.69 -7.86 0.32
CA ILE A 53 9.28 -7.70 -1.08
C ILE A 53 10.17 -8.54 -1.98
N GLN A 54 9.56 -9.40 -2.79
CA GLN A 54 10.24 -10.25 -3.76
C GLN A 54 9.74 -9.93 -5.17
N LEU A 55 10.61 -9.36 -5.99
CA LEU A 55 10.35 -8.98 -7.38
C LEU A 55 11.54 -9.42 -8.25
N LYS A 56 11.40 -10.50 -9.02
CA LYS A 56 12.38 -10.99 -10.03
C LYS A 56 13.84 -10.50 -9.85
N GLY A 57 14.59 -11.13 -8.95
CA GLY A 57 16.00 -10.79 -8.68
C GLY A 57 16.22 -9.69 -7.63
N PHE A 58 15.13 -9.10 -7.12
CA PHE A 58 15.11 -8.21 -5.96
C PHE A 58 14.39 -8.91 -4.80
N SER A 59 15.05 -8.98 -3.65
CA SER A 59 14.49 -9.50 -2.40
C SER A 59 14.98 -8.64 -1.26
N GLU A 60 14.18 -7.67 -0.86
CA GLU A 60 14.54 -6.75 0.21
C GLU A 60 13.48 -6.72 1.28
N LYS A 61 13.92 -6.45 2.50
CA LYS A 61 13.05 -6.18 3.63
C LYS A 61 13.12 -4.71 4.01
N TYR A 62 12.01 -4.17 4.47
CA TYR A 62 11.97 -2.81 4.98
C TYR A 62 10.93 -2.69 6.09
N ASN A 63 11.16 -1.77 7.02
CA ASN A 63 10.16 -1.40 8.00
C ASN A 63 9.44 -0.14 7.53
N SER A 64 8.13 -0.11 7.73
CA SER A 64 7.29 1.04 7.48
C SER A 64 6.51 1.44 8.72
N ARG A 65 6.35 2.76 8.89
CA ARG A 65 5.33 3.34 9.75
C ARG A 65 4.09 3.61 8.90
N VAL A 66 2.96 3.05 9.31
CA VAL A 66 1.66 3.20 8.68
C VAL A 66 0.76 3.92 9.67
N THR A 67 0.13 5.02 9.26
CA THR A 67 -0.78 5.79 10.11
C THR A 67 -2.15 5.93 9.48
N SER A 68 -3.18 5.97 10.32
CA SER A 68 -4.56 6.18 9.88
C SER A 68 -5.10 7.52 10.38
N GLU A 69 -5.92 8.16 9.54
CA GLU A 69 -6.68 9.36 9.89
C GLU A 69 -8.09 9.26 9.28
N ILE A 70 -9.08 9.80 9.99
CA ILE A 70 -10.45 9.96 9.48
C ILE A 70 -10.80 11.43 9.62
N THR A 71 -11.17 12.07 8.52
CA THR A 71 -11.53 13.48 8.48
C THR A 71 -13.00 13.69 8.85
N ASP A 72 -13.39 14.93 9.18
CA ASP A 72 -14.76 15.28 9.56
C ASP A 72 -15.79 15.04 8.43
N ASP A 73 -15.35 15.09 7.17
CA ASP A 73 -16.18 14.78 5.98
C ASP A 73 -16.21 13.27 5.64
N GLY A 74 -15.68 12.41 6.53
CA GLY A 74 -15.78 10.96 6.41
C GLY A 74 -14.80 10.33 5.42
N ILE A 75 -13.70 11.03 5.09
CA ILE A 75 -12.61 10.47 4.27
C ILE A 75 -11.69 9.67 5.19
N TYR A 76 -11.40 8.44 4.80
CA TYR A 76 -10.42 7.61 5.47
C TYR A 76 -9.07 7.76 4.77
N LEU A 77 -7.99 7.88 5.54
CA LEU A 77 -6.64 8.06 5.05
C LEU A 77 -5.73 7.00 5.67
N ILE A 78 -4.88 6.39 4.84
CA ILE A 78 -3.74 5.59 5.29
C ILE A 78 -2.48 6.19 4.69
N ASN A 79 -1.60 6.70 5.55
CA ASN A 79 -0.29 7.17 5.15
C ASN A 79 0.77 6.14 5.51
N THR A 80 1.79 6.00 4.69
CA THR A 80 2.88 5.07 4.93
C THR A 80 4.19 5.73 4.60
N VAL A 81 5.18 5.56 5.48
CA VAL A 81 6.57 5.96 5.23
C VAL A 81 7.50 4.80 5.56
N ALA A 82 8.50 4.56 4.71
CA ALA A 82 9.59 3.66 5.09
C ALA A 82 10.45 4.32 6.17
N ILE A 83 10.72 3.59 7.25
CA ILE A 83 11.60 4.02 8.34
C ILE A 83 12.95 3.28 8.32
N SER A 84 13.05 2.19 7.56
CA SER A 84 14.31 1.46 7.31
C SER A 84 14.28 0.78 5.94
N GLY A 85 15.39 0.13 5.56
CA GLY A 85 15.49 -0.65 4.33
C GLY A 85 16.27 0.05 3.20
N PRO A 86 16.09 -0.43 1.95
CA PRO A 86 16.91 -0.03 0.80
C PRO A 86 16.47 1.31 0.17
N PHE A 87 15.41 1.92 0.72
CA PHE A 87 14.85 3.19 0.26
C PHE A 87 15.62 4.38 0.87
N GLU A 88 15.94 5.36 0.03
CA GLU A 88 16.29 6.72 0.50
C GLU A 88 15.05 7.37 1.10
N TYR A 89 13.90 7.20 0.43
CA TYR A 89 12.57 7.44 0.98
C TYR A 89 11.55 6.55 0.27
N LEU A 90 10.44 6.26 0.95
CA LEU A 90 9.22 5.73 0.37
C LEU A 90 8.07 6.37 1.13
N LYS A 91 7.11 6.93 0.39
CA LYS A 91 5.85 7.43 0.91
C LYS A 91 4.70 6.89 0.07
N SER A 92 3.61 6.52 0.71
CA SER A 92 2.36 6.23 0.01
C SER A 92 1.17 6.72 0.80
N THR A 93 0.11 7.06 0.08
CA THR A 93 -1.15 7.51 0.66
C THR A 93 -2.29 6.78 -0.03
N TRP A 94 -3.16 6.18 0.77
CA TRP A 94 -4.47 5.73 0.37
C TRP A 94 -5.51 6.71 0.90
N GLN A 95 -6.43 7.13 0.04
CA GLN A 95 -7.59 7.94 0.44
C GLN A 95 -8.85 7.23 -0.04
N PHE A 96 -9.81 7.10 0.85
CA PHE A 96 -11.10 6.47 0.59
C PHE A 96 -12.17 7.54 0.74
N VAL A 97 -12.54 8.17 -0.38
CA VAL A 97 -13.48 9.29 -0.39
C VAL A 97 -14.90 8.75 -0.63
N PRO A 98 -15.87 8.99 0.25
CA PRO A 98 -17.25 8.57 0.00
C PRO A 98 -17.81 9.26 -1.25
N CYS A 99 -18.50 8.50 -2.10
CA CYS A 99 -19.16 9.03 -3.29
C CYS A 99 -20.51 8.32 -3.52
N THR A 100 -21.33 8.84 -4.44
CA THR A 100 -22.68 8.33 -4.69
C THR A 100 -22.72 6.84 -5.08
N ALA A 101 -21.67 6.34 -5.74
CA ALA A 101 -21.57 4.94 -6.17
C ALA A 101 -20.89 4.02 -5.14
N GLY A 102 -20.33 4.56 -4.06
CA GLY A 102 -19.52 3.81 -3.09
C GLY A 102 -18.33 4.63 -2.62
N THR A 103 -17.14 4.30 -3.11
CA THR A 103 -15.88 4.97 -2.74
C THR A 103 -15.08 5.37 -3.96
N GLU A 104 -14.63 6.63 -4.00
CA GLU A 104 -13.52 7.07 -4.84
C GLU A 104 -12.20 6.78 -4.11
N LEU A 105 -11.54 5.69 -4.54
CA LEU A 105 -10.23 5.27 -4.05
C LEU A 105 -9.14 6.07 -4.77
N LYS A 106 -8.36 6.84 -4.02
CA LYS A 106 -7.15 7.52 -4.52
C LYS A 106 -5.93 6.86 -3.90
N PHE A 107 -5.03 6.38 -4.74
CA PHE A 107 -3.77 5.81 -4.31
C PHE A 107 -2.62 6.59 -4.91
N PHE A 108 -1.62 6.87 -4.09
CA PHE A 108 -0.38 7.51 -4.47
C PHE A 108 0.80 6.79 -3.81
N ILE A 109 1.89 6.63 -4.55
CA ILE A 109 3.16 6.13 -4.03
C ILE A 109 4.33 6.81 -4.75
N ASP A 110 5.34 7.19 -3.98
CA ASP A 110 6.58 7.79 -4.45
C ASP A 110 7.74 7.26 -3.59
N PHE A 111 8.78 6.77 -4.26
CA PHE A 111 9.96 6.28 -3.59
C PHE A 111 11.24 6.50 -4.41
N LYS A 112 12.36 6.42 -3.70
CA LYS A 112 13.70 6.46 -4.26
C LYS A 112 14.57 5.45 -3.54
N MET A 113 15.33 4.67 -4.29
CA MET A 113 16.29 3.71 -3.72
C MET A 113 17.60 4.41 -3.33
N LYS A 114 18.29 3.90 -2.31
CA LYS A 114 19.65 4.33 -1.98
C LYS A 114 20.66 3.96 -3.06
N SER A 115 20.45 2.83 -3.75
CA SER A 115 21.32 2.33 -4.81
C SER A 115 20.76 2.69 -6.18
N VAL A 116 21.57 3.36 -7.00
CA VAL A 116 21.23 3.74 -8.39
C VAL A 116 20.98 2.51 -9.27
N ILE A 117 21.68 1.40 -9.01
CA ILE A 117 21.49 0.15 -9.75
C ILE A 117 20.12 -0.45 -9.41
N LEU A 118 19.76 -0.49 -8.12
CA LEU A 118 18.44 -0.96 -7.69
C LEU A 118 17.31 -0.06 -8.20
N ASP A 119 17.50 1.26 -8.21
CA ASP A 119 16.53 2.22 -8.74
C ASP A 119 16.22 1.95 -10.22
N LYS A 120 17.25 1.68 -11.04
CA LYS A 120 17.08 1.34 -12.46
C LYS A 120 16.36 -0.01 -12.67
N LEU A 121 16.76 -1.04 -11.92
CA LEU A 121 16.13 -2.37 -12.02
C LEU A 121 14.65 -2.32 -11.65
N ILE A 122 14.31 -1.66 -10.55
CA ILE A 122 12.93 -1.58 -10.07
C ILE A 122 12.10 -0.66 -10.97
N GLY A 123 12.67 0.46 -11.44
CA GLY A 123 11.95 1.45 -12.26
C GLY A 123 11.28 0.85 -13.49
N THR A 124 11.90 -0.14 -14.15
CA THR A 124 11.32 -0.82 -15.33
C THR A 124 10.06 -1.65 -15.01
N TYR A 125 9.95 -2.15 -13.78
CA TYR A 125 8.84 -3.03 -13.36
C TYR A 125 7.87 -2.37 -12.40
N PHE A 126 8.24 -1.21 -11.84
CA PHE A 126 7.51 -0.54 -10.78
C PHE A 126 6.06 -0.29 -11.18
N THR A 127 5.82 0.38 -12.31
CA THR A 127 4.44 0.69 -12.76
C THR A 127 3.58 -0.56 -12.85
N LYS A 128 4.11 -1.65 -13.44
CA LYS A 128 3.38 -2.93 -13.55
C LYS A 128 3.15 -3.60 -12.20
N ALA A 129 4.10 -3.49 -11.26
CA ALA A 129 3.91 -4.00 -9.90
C ALA A 129 2.82 -3.20 -9.19
N THR A 130 2.82 -1.88 -9.30
CA THR A 130 1.83 -1.02 -8.66
C THR A 130 0.42 -1.19 -9.26
N GLU A 131 0.30 -1.35 -10.58
CA GLU A 131 -0.97 -1.70 -11.22
C GLU A 131 -1.52 -3.03 -10.71
N LYS A 132 -0.67 -4.06 -10.62
CA LYS A 132 -1.04 -5.34 -10.03
C LYS A 132 -1.43 -5.20 -8.56
N MET A 133 -0.92 -4.20 -7.84
CA MET A 133 -1.21 -4.00 -6.41
C MET A 133 -2.69 -3.68 -6.28
N ILE A 134 -3.15 -2.67 -7.04
CA ILE A 134 -4.55 -2.28 -7.03
C ILE A 134 -5.46 -3.43 -7.45
N ILE A 135 -5.10 -4.18 -8.50
CA ILE A 135 -5.89 -5.34 -8.94
C ILE A 135 -5.97 -6.41 -7.84
N ALA A 136 -4.87 -6.65 -7.11
CA ALA A 136 -4.84 -7.62 -6.02
C ALA A 136 -5.74 -7.17 -4.85
N PHE A 137 -5.73 -5.88 -4.51
CA PHE A 137 -6.64 -5.28 -3.53
C PHE A 137 -8.11 -5.40 -3.96
N GLU A 138 -8.43 -5.11 -5.23
CA GLU A 138 -9.78 -5.29 -5.78
C GLU A 138 -10.26 -6.73 -5.73
N LYS A 139 -9.39 -7.68 -6.08
CA LYS A 139 -9.70 -9.10 -5.98
C LYS A 139 -9.94 -9.49 -4.53
N ARG A 140 -9.08 -9.04 -3.62
CA ARG A 140 -9.21 -9.31 -2.18
C ARG A 140 -10.52 -8.74 -1.64
N ALA A 141 -10.93 -7.55 -2.07
CA ALA A 141 -12.21 -6.93 -1.70
C ALA A 141 -13.40 -7.82 -2.08
N LYS A 142 -13.41 -8.34 -3.32
CA LYS A 142 -14.45 -9.30 -3.77
C LYS A 142 -14.49 -10.59 -2.94
N ASP A 143 -13.36 -11.04 -2.44
CA ASP A 143 -13.27 -12.30 -1.70
C ASP A 143 -13.70 -12.18 -0.22
N VAL A 144 -13.58 -10.99 0.38
CA VAL A 144 -13.79 -10.81 1.84
C VAL A 144 -14.92 -9.87 2.24
N ILE A 145 -15.34 -8.97 1.35
CA ILE A 145 -16.46 -8.06 1.58
C ILE A 145 -17.71 -8.70 0.98
N LYS A 146 -18.73 -8.93 1.81
CA LYS A 146 -19.98 -9.62 1.44
C LYS A 146 -21.14 -8.65 1.25
#